data_AF-A0A0L7L4S2-F1
#
_entry.id   AF-A0A0L7L4S2-F1
#
_cell.length_a   1.000
_cell.length_b   1.000
_cell.length_c   1.000
_cell.angle_alpha   90.00
_cell.angle_beta   90.00
_cell.angle_gamma   90.00
#
_symmetry.space_group_name_H-M   'P 1'
#
loop_
_entity.id
_entity.type
_entity.pdbx_description
1 polymer ?
#
loop_
_entity_poly.entity_id
_entity_poly.type
_entity_poly.pdbx_seq_one_letter_code
_entity_poly.pdbx_strand_id
1 'polypeptide(L)'
;MPKNKKKQESSSDSDEGPIDRNPPPEKKAKMGNRTDDKEPTWSLQNKKFLKLREFKGKMYIDIREYYEKSGDMLPGKKGISLTPEQWRLILSLGDEINETLSSKNPPPEKKAKMGNRTDDKEPTWSLQNKKFLKLREFKGKMYIDIREYYEKSGDMLPGKKGISLTPEQWRLILSLGDEINETLSSKC
;
A
#
# COMPACT_ATOMS: atom_id res chain seq x y z
N MET A 1 1.00 85.13 -29.23
CA MET A 1 -0.06 84.56 -30.11
C MET A 1 0.38 83.18 -30.59
N PRO A 2 -0.52 82.19 -30.82
CA PRO A 2 -0.86 81.14 -29.84
C PRO A 2 -0.67 79.68 -30.32
N LYS A 3 -1.01 78.71 -29.42
CA LYS A 3 -1.59 77.34 -29.62
C LYS A 3 -0.68 76.09 -29.55
N ASN A 4 -0.59 75.51 -28.34
CA ASN A 4 -1.25 74.26 -27.89
C ASN A 4 -1.39 73.06 -28.86
N LYS A 5 -0.83 71.87 -28.53
CA LYS A 5 -1.58 70.58 -28.46
C LYS A 5 -0.79 69.41 -27.80
N LYS A 6 -1.52 68.70 -26.91
CA LYS A 6 -1.26 67.48 -26.10
C LYS A 6 -0.76 66.21 -26.83
N LYS A 7 0.07 65.39 -26.13
CA LYS A 7 -0.17 63.99 -25.64
C LYS A 7 1.11 63.46 -24.96
N GLN A 8 1.18 63.32 -23.62
CA GLN A 8 0.92 62.10 -22.80
C GLN A 8 1.61 60.81 -23.30
N GLU A 9 2.67 60.38 -22.59
CA GLU A 9 2.83 59.03 -22.00
C GLU A 9 3.64 59.15 -20.69
N SER A 10 3.37 58.22 -19.78
CA SER A 10 3.45 58.32 -18.31
C SER A 10 4.81 58.00 -17.70
N SER A 11 5.17 58.80 -16.71
CA SER A 11 6.27 58.65 -15.77
C SER A 11 6.03 57.50 -14.79
N SER A 12 7.06 56.66 -14.63
CA SER A 12 7.21 55.71 -13.54
C SER A 12 7.97 56.39 -12.40
N ASP A 13 7.34 56.61 -11.25
CA ASP A 13 8.04 56.75 -9.96
C ASP A 13 7.09 56.48 -8.77
N SER A 14 7.47 55.47 -7.99
CA SER A 14 7.27 55.13 -6.57
C SER A 14 5.98 55.45 -5.80
N ASP A 15 5.43 54.42 -5.14
CA ASP A 15 4.89 54.55 -3.78
C ASP A 15 5.04 53.23 -2.98
N GLU A 16 5.51 53.35 -1.75
CA GLU A 16 5.82 52.28 -0.80
C GLU A 16 4.53 51.77 -0.12
N GLY A 17 4.35 50.45 -0.09
CA GLY A 17 3.33 49.78 0.71
C GLY A 17 3.94 48.66 1.57
N PRO A 18 3.35 48.31 2.73
CA PRO A 18 4.03 47.48 3.73
C PRO A 18 4.26 46.05 3.23
N ILE A 19 5.48 45.54 3.41
CA ILE A 19 5.81 44.12 3.28
C ILE A 19 5.13 43.37 4.44
N ASP A 20 3.90 42.92 4.20
CA ASP A 20 3.16 42.04 5.10
C ASP A 20 3.30 40.56 4.69
N ARG A 21 3.37 39.75 5.72
CA ARG A 21 3.79 38.37 5.85
C ARG A 21 2.90 37.41 5.07
N ASN A 22 3.52 36.44 4.39
CA ASN A 22 3.57 35.03 4.81
C ASN A 22 4.00 34.14 3.62
N PRO A 23 5.08 33.35 3.71
CA PRO A 23 5.36 32.34 2.69
C PRO A 23 4.22 31.30 2.63
N PRO A 24 3.95 30.67 1.47
CA PRO A 24 2.96 29.60 1.37
C PRO A 24 3.27 28.53 2.42
N PRO A 25 2.29 28.05 3.22
CA PRO A 25 2.59 27.09 4.26
C PRO A 25 3.11 25.82 3.61
N GLU A 26 4.42 25.60 3.73
CA GLU A 26 5.02 24.29 3.56
C GLU A 26 4.23 23.34 4.44
N LYS A 27 3.54 22.39 3.81
CA LYS A 27 2.92 21.28 4.54
C LYS A 27 4.04 20.45 5.14
N LYS A 28 4.56 20.89 6.30
CA LYS A 28 5.29 20.04 7.23
C LYS A 28 4.37 18.85 7.47
N ALA A 29 4.76 17.69 6.96
CA ALA A 29 4.15 16.44 7.36
C ALA A 29 4.17 16.47 8.89
N LYS A 30 2.99 16.58 9.51
CA LYS A 30 2.87 16.45 10.96
C LYS A 30 3.42 15.06 11.26
N MET A 31 4.67 15.00 11.73
CA MET A 31 5.16 13.88 12.52
C MET A 31 4.23 13.85 13.71
N GLY A 32 3.13 13.11 13.60
CA GLY A 32 2.36 12.75 14.77
C GLY A 32 3.33 12.06 15.71
N ASN A 33 3.34 12.47 16.98
CA ASN A 33 3.99 11.76 18.06
C ASN A 33 3.66 10.27 17.90
N ARG A 34 4.61 9.50 17.35
CA ARG A 34 4.57 8.06 17.45
C ARG A 34 5.03 7.84 18.88
N THR A 35 4.08 7.55 19.75
CA THR A 35 4.39 6.98 21.06
C THR A 35 5.40 5.86 20.81
N ASP A 36 6.49 5.89 21.57
CA ASP A 36 7.65 5.01 21.45
C ASP A 36 7.34 3.57 21.91
N ASP A 37 6.06 3.18 21.84
CA ASP A 37 5.64 1.80 21.94
C ASP A 37 5.97 1.15 20.61
N LYS A 38 7.08 0.39 20.59
CA LYS A 38 7.44 -0.44 19.44
C LYS A 38 6.26 -1.36 19.11
N GLU A 39 5.44 -0.95 18.13
CA GLU A 39 4.37 -1.77 17.53
C GLU A 39 4.96 -3.17 17.26
N PRO A 40 4.33 -4.28 17.73
CA PRO A 40 4.79 -5.63 17.42
C PRO A 40 4.99 -5.76 15.90
N THR A 41 6.20 -6.19 15.50
CA THR A 41 6.67 -6.11 14.12
C THR A 41 7.40 -7.39 13.75
N TRP A 42 7.03 -7.97 12.61
CA TRP A 42 7.65 -9.14 12.01
C TRP A 42 8.15 -8.82 10.60
N SER A 43 9.34 -9.32 10.25
CA SER A 43 9.93 -9.15 8.92
C SER A 43 9.42 -10.22 7.96
N LEU A 44 8.94 -9.80 6.78
CA LEU A 44 8.56 -10.67 5.67
C LEU A 44 9.61 -10.68 4.56
N GLN A 45 10.86 -10.29 4.88
CA GLN A 45 11.96 -10.12 3.91
C GLN A 45 11.71 -9.00 2.87
N ASN A 46 12.75 -8.62 2.12
CA ASN A 46 12.69 -7.61 1.05
C ASN A 46 12.02 -6.29 1.47
N LYS A 47 12.37 -5.80 2.67
CA LYS A 47 11.82 -4.57 3.26
C LYS A 47 10.29 -4.60 3.42
N LYS A 48 9.65 -5.78 3.47
CA LYS A 48 8.24 -5.94 3.81
C LYS A 48 8.11 -6.35 5.27
N PHE A 49 7.13 -5.78 5.96
CA PHE A 49 6.90 -6.02 7.37
C PHE A 49 5.41 -6.21 7.62
N LEU A 50 5.12 -7.05 8.61
CA LEU A 50 3.80 -7.19 9.23
C LEU A 50 3.86 -6.49 10.60
N LYS A 51 2.88 -5.64 10.90
CA LYS A 51 2.79 -4.92 12.17
C LYS A 51 1.41 -4.99 12.78
N LEU A 52 1.34 -5.07 14.11
CA LEU A 52 0.10 -4.79 14.84
C LEU A 52 0.06 -3.32 15.24
N ARG A 53 -0.99 -2.62 14.77
CA ARG A 53 -1.22 -1.21 15.02
C ARG A 53 -2.57 -1.00 15.67
N GLU A 54 -2.62 -0.14 16.68
CA GLU A 54 -3.86 0.42 17.18
C GLU A 54 -4.17 1.76 16.48
N PHE A 55 -5.40 1.92 16.02
CA PHE A 55 -5.88 3.19 15.47
C PHE A 55 -7.33 3.45 15.89
N LYS A 56 -7.53 4.54 16.64
CA LYS A 56 -8.85 4.94 17.17
C LYS A 56 -9.52 3.82 17.99
N GLY A 57 -8.77 3.20 18.91
CA GLY A 57 -9.28 2.14 19.78
C GLY A 57 -9.57 0.82 19.07
N LYS A 58 -9.05 0.63 17.85
CA LYS A 58 -9.22 -0.60 17.07
C LYS A 58 -7.87 -1.15 16.64
N MET A 59 -7.70 -2.46 16.76
CA MET A 59 -6.51 -3.17 16.32
C MET A 59 -6.56 -3.48 14.82
N TYR A 60 -5.41 -3.35 14.16
CA TYR A 60 -5.21 -3.66 12.75
C TYR A 60 -3.89 -4.40 12.54
N ILE A 61 -3.91 -5.29 11.55
CA ILE A 61 -2.73 -6.00 11.05
C ILE A 61 -2.30 -5.27 9.76
N ASP A 62 -1.17 -4.56 9.78
CA ASP A 62 -0.63 -3.84 8.62
C ASP A 62 0.48 -4.66 7.96
N ILE A 63 0.29 -5.02 6.69
CA ILE A 63 1.30 -5.70 5.86
C ILE A 63 1.79 -4.69 4.82
N ARG A 64 3.06 -4.27 4.91
CA ARG A 64 3.55 -3.08 4.20
C ARG A 64 4.99 -3.20 3.72
N GLU A 65 5.25 -2.68 2.52
CA GLU A 65 6.59 -2.45 1.98
C GLU A 65 7.14 -1.12 2.52
N TYR A 66 8.36 -1.16 3.02
CA TYR A 66 9.11 -0.03 3.52
C TYR A 66 10.18 0.35 2.52
N TYR A 67 10.58 1.62 2.55
CA TYR A 67 11.71 2.13 1.79
C TYR A 67 12.68 2.81 2.73
N GLU A 68 13.91 2.94 2.27
CA GLU A 68 14.96 3.57 3.04
C GLU A 68 15.17 5.00 2.54
N LYS A 69 15.29 5.93 3.48
CA LYS A 69 15.59 7.33 3.17
C LYS A 69 16.49 7.88 4.27
N SER A 70 17.69 8.33 3.90
CA SER A 70 18.68 8.88 4.84
C SER A 70 19.06 7.94 5.99
N GLY A 71 19.09 6.61 5.74
CA GLY A 71 19.37 5.59 6.75
C GLY A 71 18.14 5.12 7.53
N ASP A 72 16.99 5.79 7.40
CA ASP A 72 15.77 5.43 8.11
C ASP A 72 14.85 4.54 7.27
N MET A 73 14.27 3.52 7.90
CA MET A 73 13.24 2.66 7.31
C MET A 73 11.85 3.26 7.48
N LEU A 74 11.27 3.77 6.40
CA LEU A 74 9.98 4.46 6.38
C LEU A 74 8.89 3.63 5.69
N PRO A 75 7.64 3.67 6.19
CA PRO A 75 6.54 2.95 5.58
C PRO A 75 6.21 3.50 4.19
N GLY A 76 6.13 2.63 3.19
CA GLY A 76 5.76 2.99 1.82
C GLY A 76 4.24 3.03 1.58
N LYS A 77 3.86 3.48 0.38
CA LYS A 77 2.46 3.50 -0.06
C LYS A 77 1.89 2.09 -0.33
N LYS A 78 2.76 1.14 -0.69
CA LYS A 78 2.37 -0.26 -0.94
C LYS A 78 2.21 -0.99 0.38
N GLY A 79 0.97 -1.30 0.71
CA GLY A 79 0.62 -2.07 1.88
C GLY A 79 -0.89 -2.12 2.04
N ILE A 80 -1.34 -3.02 2.89
CA ILE A 80 -2.73 -3.23 3.23
C ILE A 80 -2.87 -3.34 4.75
N SER A 81 -3.89 -2.69 5.30
CA SER A 81 -4.24 -2.83 6.71
C SER A 81 -5.51 -3.67 6.79
N LEU A 82 -5.48 -4.70 7.63
CA LEU A 82 -6.53 -5.70 7.77
C LEU A 82 -7.12 -5.62 9.17
N THR A 83 -8.42 -5.91 9.30
CA THR A 83 -9.03 -6.12 10.61
C THR A 83 -8.70 -7.54 11.10
N PRO A 84 -8.87 -7.84 12.41
CA PRO A 84 -8.69 -9.20 12.93
C PRO A 84 -9.54 -10.25 12.21
N GLU A 85 -10.74 -9.90 11.78
CA GLU A 85 -11.62 -10.80 11.02
C GLU A 85 -11.05 -11.10 9.63
N GLN A 86 -10.57 -10.06 8.93
CA GLN A 86 -9.94 -10.22 7.62
C GLN A 86 -8.64 -11.03 7.71
N TRP A 87 -7.88 -10.85 8.80
CA TRP A 87 -6.69 -11.64 9.09
C TRP A 87 -7.00 -13.13 9.28
N ARG A 88 -7.99 -13.46 10.11
CA ARG A 88 -8.41 -14.85 10.32
C ARG A 88 -8.92 -15.50 9.03
N LEU A 89 -9.63 -14.74 8.19
CA LEU A 89 -10.07 -15.21 6.88
C LEU A 89 -8.87 -15.55 5.97
N ILE A 90 -7.83 -14.71 5.94
CA ILE A 90 -6.59 -15.00 5.21
C ILE A 90 -5.96 -16.32 5.68
N LEU A 91 -5.87 -16.54 7.01
CA LEU A 91 -5.32 -17.78 7.55
C LEU A 91 -6.16 -19.01 7.15
N SER A 92 -7.50 -18.90 7.20
CA SER A 92 -8.38 -20.00 6.77
C SER A 92 -8.29 -20.35 5.29
N LEU A 93 -7.86 -19.40 4.44
CA LEU A 93 -7.62 -19.62 3.02
C LEU A 93 -6.21 -20.17 2.75
N GLY A 94 -5.36 -20.31 3.78
CA GLY A 94 -3.97 -20.74 3.69
C GLY A 94 -3.76 -22.00 2.86
N ASP A 95 -4.52 -23.03 3.19
CA ASP A 95 -4.40 -24.35 2.55
C ASP A 95 -4.86 -24.33 1.10
N GLU A 96 -6.02 -23.73 0.81
CA GLU A 96 -6.56 -23.59 -0.55
C GLU A 96 -5.59 -22.82 -1.47
N ILE A 97 -4.98 -21.75 -0.95
CA ILE A 97 -4.01 -20.95 -1.69
C ILE A 97 -2.73 -21.76 -1.94
N ASN A 98 -2.24 -22.51 -0.95
CA ASN A 98 -1.05 -23.35 -1.09
C ASN A 98 -1.25 -24.48 -2.11
N GLU A 99 -2.42 -25.09 -2.13
CA GLU A 99 -2.80 -26.09 -3.14
C GLU A 99 -2.84 -25.46 -4.53
N THR A 100 -3.48 -24.29 -4.66
CA THR A 100 -3.58 -23.58 -5.96
C THR A 100 -2.20 -23.15 -6.47
N LEU A 101 -1.30 -22.72 -5.58
CA LEU A 101 0.09 -22.39 -5.93
C LEU A 101 0.88 -23.61 -6.43
N SER A 102 0.61 -24.79 -5.88
CA SER A 102 1.27 -26.03 -6.27
C SER A 102 0.80 -26.50 -7.65
N SER A 103 -0.50 -26.40 -7.93
CA SER A 103 -1.09 -26.78 -9.22
C SER A 103 -0.66 -25.89 -10.39
N LYS A 104 -0.37 -24.61 -10.16
CA LYS A 104 0.03 -23.66 -11.23
C LYS A 104 1.53 -23.59 -11.50
N ASN A 105 2.38 -24.15 -10.63
CA ASN A 105 3.84 -24.21 -10.82
C ASN A 105 4.26 -25.65 -11.17
N PRO A 106 4.27 -26.08 -12.44
CA PRO A 106 4.89 -27.36 -12.78
C PRO A 106 6.39 -27.33 -12.43
N PRO A 107 7.00 -28.47 -12.02
CA PRO A 107 8.43 -28.57 -11.79
C PRO A 107 9.24 -28.07 -13.00
N PRO A 108 10.44 -27.49 -12.79
CA PRO A 108 11.19 -26.71 -13.78
C PRO A 108 11.70 -27.45 -15.04
N GLU A 109 11.26 -28.67 -15.32
CA GLU A 109 11.85 -29.51 -16.38
C GLU A 109 11.35 -29.24 -17.80
N LYS A 110 10.36 -28.37 -18.04
CA LYS A 110 9.91 -28.08 -19.42
C LYS A 110 9.66 -26.60 -19.66
N LYS A 111 10.69 -25.90 -20.14
CA LYS A 111 10.54 -24.60 -20.81
C LYS A 111 9.87 -24.80 -22.18
N ALA A 112 8.55 -24.96 -22.19
CA ALA A 112 7.77 -24.86 -23.42
C ALA A 112 7.53 -23.38 -23.76
N LYS A 113 7.59 -23.07 -25.06
CA LYS A 113 7.57 -21.74 -25.64
C LYS A 113 6.28 -20.98 -25.33
N MET A 114 6.45 -19.67 -25.17
CA MET A 114 5.45 -18.60 -25.02
C MET A 114 4.28 -18.79 -25.99
N GLY A 115 3.13 -19.23 -25.48
CA GLY A 115 1.84 -19.16 -26.15
C GLY A 115 0.96 -18.14 -25.43
N ASN A 116 0.27 -17.29 -26.20
CA ASN A 116 -0.71 -16.32 -25.68
C ASN A 116 -1.69 -17.02 -24.73
N ARG A 117 -1.66 -16.66 -23.45
CA ARG A 117 -2.65 -17.15 -22.48
C ARG A 117 -3.89 -16.26 -22.55
N THR A 118 -4.96 -16.91 -23.00
CA THR A 118 -6.35 -16.46 -23.01
C THR A 118 -6.86 -16.20 -21.59
N ASP A 119 -7.92 -15.39 -21.48
CA ASP A 119 -8.57 -14.82 -20.28
C ASP A 119 -8.96 -15.81 -19.14
N ASP A 120 -7.98 -16.45 -18.49
CA ASP A 120 -8.21 -17.20 -17.26
C ASP A 120 -8.26 -16.24 -16.08
N LYS A 121 -9.47 -15.95 -15.59
CA LYS A 121 -9.71 -15.20 -14.35
C LYS A 121 -8.75 -15.70 -13.26
N GLU A 122 -7.83 -14.82 -12.84
CA GLU A 122 -6.93 -15.08 -11.71
C GLU A 122 -7.75 -15.55 -10.50
N PRO A 123 -7.38 -16.67 -9.83
CA PRO A 123 -8.03 -17.12 -8.61
C PRO A 123 -8.12 -15.96 -7.62
N THR A 124 -9.33 -15.68 -7.14
CA THR A 124 -9.66 -14.46 -6.41
C THR A 124 -10.56 -14.80 -5.24
N TRP A 125 -10.18 -14.34 -4.04
CA TRP A 125 -10.96 -14.47 -2.81
C TRP A 125 -11.30 -13.09 -2.26
N SER A 126 -12.55 -12.90 -1.82
CA SER A 126 -12.99 -11.67 -1.19
C SER A 126 -12.62 -11.66 0.29
N LEU A 127 -11.99 -10.57 0.74
CA LEU A 127 -11.66 -10.32 2.15
C LEU A 127 -12.60 -9.30 2.79
N GLN A 128 -13.80 -9.09 2.21
CA GLN A 128 -14.77 -8.06 2.61
C GLN A 128 -14.27 -6.62 2.37
N ASN A 129 -15.17 -5.64 2.42
CA ASN A 129 -14.86 -4.20 2.30
C ASN A 129 -14.01 -3.85 1.07
N LYS A 130 -14.35 -4.45 -0.09
CA LYS A 130 -13.62 -4.27 -1.36
C LYS A 130 -12.13 -4.66 -1.29
N LYS A 131 -11.71 -5.47 -0.30
CA LYS A 131 -10.36 -6.07 -0.28
C LYS A 131 -10.42 -7.47 -0.87
N PHE A 132 -9.41 -7.83 -1.63
CA PHE A 132 -9.33 -9.11 -2.32
C PHE A 132 -7.92 -9.68 -2.22
N LEU A 133 -7.85 -11.00 -2.14
CA LEU A 133 -6.63 -11.78 -2.33
C LEU A 133 -6.68 -12.41 -3.72
N LYS A 134 -5.60 -12.32 -4.50
CA LYS A 134 -5.49 -12.90 -5.84
C LYS A 134 -4.19 -13.66 -6.04
N LEU A 135 -4.25 -14.75 -6.80
CA LEU A 135 -3.06 -15.42 -7.33
C LEU A 135 -2.76 -14.93 -8.74
N ARG A 136 -1.61 -14.27 -8.89
CA ARG A 136 -1.17 -13.64 -10.12
C ARG A 136 0.14 -14.22 -10.60
N GLU A 137 0.23 -14.54 -11.89
CA GLU A 137 1.49 -14.87 -12.54
C GLU A 137 2.08 -13.63 -13.22
N PHE A 138 3.35 -13.34 -12.97
CA PHE A 138 4.06 -12.26 -13.65
C PHE A 138 5.47 -12.70 -14.00
N LYS A 139 5.79 -12.69 -15.30
CA LYS A 139 7.11 -13.10 -15.84
C LYS A 139 7.54 -14.50 -15.36
N GLY A 140 6.60 -15.45 -15.35
CA GLY A 140 6.85 -16.84 -14.91
C GLY A 140 7.07 -17.01 -13.40
N LYS A 141 6.73 -15.99 -12.60
CA LYS A 141 6.75 -16.06 -11.13
C LYS A 141 5.35 -15.87 -10.58
N MET A 142 5.00 -16.64 -9.57
CA MET A 142 3.71 -16.53 -8.87
C MET A 142 3.79 -15.51 -7.75
N TYR A 143 2.71 -14.76 -7.58
CA TYR A 143 2.52 -13.77 -6.53
C TYR A 143 1.14 -13.89 -5.90
N ILE A 144 1.10 -13.67 -4.60
CA ILE A 144 -0.13 -13.55 -3.81
C ILE A 144 -0.37 -12.06 -3.60
N ASP A 145 -1.36 -11.50 -4.30
CA ASP A 145 -1.73 -10.09 -4.24
C ASP A 145 -2.86 -9.87 -3.24
N ILE A 146 -2.63 -9.10 -2.18
CA ILE A 146 -3.66 -8.67 -1.22
C ILE A 146 -3.90 -7.18 -1.43
N ARG A 147 -5.08 -6.79 -1.94
CA ARG A 147 -5.32 -5.44 -2.46
C ARG A 147 -6.72 -4.90 -2.19
N GLU A 148 -6.80 -3.60 -1.90
CA GLU A 148 -8.06 -2.84 -1.83
C GLU A 148 -8.44 -2.40 -3.24
N TYR A 149 -9.68 -2.66 -3.61
CA TYR A 149 -10.28 -2.29 -4.89
C TYR A 149 -11.20 -1.09 -4.68
N TYR A 150 -11.40 -0.34 -5.76
CA TYR A 150 -12.36 0.75 -5.80
C TYR A 150 -13.28 0.55 -7.01
N GLU A 151 -14.42 1.20 -6.96
CA GLU A 151 -15.41 1.12 -8.02
C GLU A 151 -15.31 2.37 -8.89
N LYS A 152 -15.32 2.18 -10.20
CA LYS A 152 -15.31 3.28 -11.17
C LYS A 152 -16.19 2.87 -12.34
N SER A 153 -17.26 3.62 -12.57
CA SER A 153 -18.22 3.36 -13.65
C SER A 153 -18.86 1.96 -13.60
N GLY A 154 -19.09 1.42 -12.39
CA GLY A 154 -19.62 0.06 -12.19
C GLY A 154 -18.55 -1.04 -12.21
N ASP A 155 -17.31 -0.72 -12.60
CA ASP A 155 -16.21 -1.69 -12.62
C ASP A 155 -15.41 -1.70 -11.32
N MET A 156 -15.08 -2.89 -10.83
CA MET A 156 -14.20 -3.09 -9.69
C MET A 156 -12.74 -3.13 -10.13
N LEU A 157 -12.01 -2.05 -9.83
CA LEU A 157 -10.62 -1.85 -10.25
C LEU A 157 -9.63 -1.98 -9.08
N PRO A 158 -8.44 -2.55 -9.32
CA PRO A 158 -7.41 -2.66 -8.30
C PRO A 158 -6.90 -1.28 -7.88
N GLY A 159 -6.92 -0.97 -6.59
CA GLY A 159 -6.41 0.27 -6.02
C GLY A 159 -4.89 0.27 -5.82
N LYS A 160 -4.33 1.44 -5.49
CA LYS A 160 -2.89 1.59 -5.16
C LYS A 160 -2.52 0.93 -3.83
N LYS A 161 -3.48 0.77 -2.93
CA LYS A 161 -3.31 0.12 -1.62
C LYS A 161 -3.36 -1.39 -1.78
N GLY A 162 -2.25 -2.04 -1.48
CA GLY A 162 -2.11 -3.48 -1.55
C GLY A 162 -0.66 -3.89 -1.48
N ILE A 163 -0.44 -5.17 -1.27
CA ILE A 163 0.88 -5.79 -1.22
C ILE A 163 0.87 -7.03 -2.12
N SER A 164 1.97 -7.22 -2.84
CA SER A 164 2.22 -8.43 -3.63
C SER A 164 3.26 -9.24 -2.90
N LEU A 165 3.00 -10.51 -2.60
CA LEU A 165 3.85 -11.38 -1.80
C LEU A 165 4.36 -12.53 -2.66
N THR A 166 5.59 -12.99 -2.42
CA THR A 166 6.06 -14.25 -3.01
C THR A 166 5.50 -15.45 -2.22
N PRO A 167 5.51 -16.67 -2.76
CA PRO A 167 5.11 -17.87 -2.02
C PRO A 167 5.85 -18.04 -0.69
N GLU A 168 7.12 -17.66 -0.63
CA GLU A 168 7.92 -17.70 0.61
C GLU A 168 7.38 -16.69 1.64
N GLN A 169 7.09 -15.47 1.22
CA GLN A 169 6.51 -14.44 2.09
C GLN A 169 5.11 -14.80 2.57
N TRP A 170 4.33 -15.47 1.72
CA TRP A 170 3.02 -16.01 2.07
C TRP A 170 3.11 -17.10 3.14
N ARG A 171 4.04 -18.06 2.98
CA ARG A 171 4.27 -19.10 4.00
C ARG A 171 4.73 -18.50 5.33
N LEU A 172 5.56 -17.46 5.30
CA LEU A 172 5.93 -16.72 6.52
C LEU A 172 4.72 -16.10 7.23
N ILE A 173 3.78 -15.53 6.47
CA ILE A 173 2.53 -15.00 7.05
C ILE A 173 1.74 -16.11 7.75
N LEU A 174 1.60 -17.28 7.13
CA LEU A 174 0.88 -18.40 7.72
C LEU A 174 1.59 -18.92 8.98
N SER A 175 2.93 -19.05 8.96
CA SER A 175 3.70 -19.52 10.12
C SER A 175 3.64 -18.55 11.31
N LEU A 176 3.42 -17.26 11.05
CA LEU A 176 3.24 -16.24 12.10
C LEU A 176 1.78 -16.15 12.58
N GLY A 177 0.86 -16.91 11.99
CA GLY A 177 -0.58 -16.87 12.25
C GLY A 177 -0.94 -16.96 13.72
N ASP A 178 -0.40 -17.97 14.40
CA ASP A 178 -0.69 -18.26 15.80
C ASP A 178 -0.12 -17.18 16.73
N GLU A 179 1.16 -16.82 16.55
CA GLU A 179 1.82 -15.75 17.32
C GLU A 179 1.07 -14.41 17.22
N ILE A 180 0.61 -14.05 16.01
CA ILE A 180 -0.15 -12.82 15.79
C ILE A 180 -1.53 -12.90 16.45
N ASN A 181 -2.20 -14.06 16.38
CA ASN A 181 -3.49 -14.26 17.02
C ASN A 181 -3.39 -14.17 18.55
N GLU A 182 -2.36 -14.78 19.14
CA GLU A 182 -2.07 -14.67 20.57
C GLU A 182 -1.81 -13.20 20.97
N THR A 183 -0.98 -12.50 20.19
CA THR A 183 -0.67 -11.08 20.44
C THR A 183 -1.92 -10.22 20.33
N LEU A 184 -2.82 -10.48 19.37
CA LEU A 184 -4.10 -9.77 19.23
C LEU A 184 -5.00 -9.99 20.45
N SER A 185 -5.09 -11.23 20.95
CA SER A 185 -5.89 -11.57 22.13
C SER A 185 -5.33 -10.96 23.41
N SER A 186 -4.02 -10.71 23.50
CA SER A 186 -3.41 -10.06 24.66
C SER A 186 -3.63 -8.54 24.73
N LYS A 187 -4.04 -7.92 23.62
CA LYS A 187 -4.22 -6.46 23.48
C LYS A 187 -5.67 -6.01 23.35
N CYS A 188 -6.61 -6.95 23.26
CA CYS A 188 -8.05 -6.72 23.20
C CYS A 188 -8.68 -7.22 24.51
#